data_AF-A0A4V2YPJ5-F1
#
_entry.id   AF-A0A4V2YPJ5-F1
#
_cell.length_a   1.000
_cell.length_b   1.000
_cell.length_c   1.000
_cell.angle_alpha   90.00
_cell.angle_beta   90.00
_cell.angle_gamma   90.00
#
_symmetry.space_group_name_H-M   'P 1'
#
loop_
_entity.id
_entity.type
_entity.pdbx_description
1 polymer ?
#
loop_
_entity_poly.entity_id
_entity_poly.type
_entity_poly.pdbx_seq_one_letter_code
_entity_poly.pdbx_strand_id
1 'polypeptide(L)'
;MVTDMAAAERMVERLLAVEWDRDAAFAHQRSRARLAREFLRRTAQWAVAVGAERGWPASDLAAAVSPDVSVDPALLAKLDLDETSSNLFPVPSEIGPQIVRWAALGDLPRQRFPQFLDPYEPLLELFARGGGYARAPGELDLGFGSVPIRKVAARATLAALPIDAASLDALDQEG
;
A
#
# COMPACT_ATOMS: atom_id res chain seq x y z
N MET A 1 10.29 -23.10 4.97
CA MET A 1 9.38 -21.98 5.26
C MET A 1 8.26 -22.06 4.23
N VAL A 2 7.01 -21.99 4.66
CA VAL A 2 5.85 -22.20 3.79
C VAL A 2 5.27 -20.84 3.45
N THR A 3 5.23 -20.49 2.15
CA THR A 3 4.47 -19.34 1.65
C THR A 3 2.99 -19.53 1.97
N ASP A 4 2.34 -18.53 2.56
CA ASP A 4 0.88 -18.55 2.77
C ASP A 4 0.17 -18.20 1.45
N MET A 5 -0.01 -19.22 0.61
CA MET A 5 -0.65 -19.04 -0.70
C MET A 5 -2.13 -18.64 -0.58
N ALA A 6 -2.83 -19.10 0.45
CA ALA A 6 -4.23 -18.72 0.66
C ALA A 6 -4.35 -17.23 1.00
N ALA A 7 -3.41 -16.67 1.77
CA ALA A 7 -3.35 -15.23 2.03
C ALA A 7 -3.04 -14.43 0.76
N ALA A 8 -2.13 -14.91 -0.08
CA ALA A 8 -1.83 -14.28 -1.38
C ALA A 8 -3.04 -14.25 -2.31
N GLU A 9 -3.78 -15.36 -2.42
CA GLU A 9 -4.99 -15.46 -3.26
C GLU A 9 -6.08 -14.48 -2.80
N ARG A 10 -6.38 -14.44 -1.49
CA ARG A 10 -7.34 -13.47 -0.93
C ARG A 10 -6.91 -12.03 -1.18
N MET A 11 -5.61 -11.76 -1.15
CA MET A 11 -5.10 -10.42 -1.43
C MET A 11 -5.27 -10.04 -2.90
N VAL A 12 -5.05 -10.96 -3.83
CA VAL A 12 -5.34 -10.73 -5.26
C VAL A 12 -6.82 -10.43 -5.45
N GLU A 13 -7.72 -11.22 -4.85
CA GLU A 13 -9.17 -10.96 -4.92
C GLU A 13 -9.54 -9.58 -4.38
N ARG A 14 -8.98 -9.18 -3.23
CA ARG A 14 -9.20 -7.86 -2.64
C ARG A 14 -8.72 -6.73 -3.55
N LEU A 15 -7.56 -6.89 -4.20
CA LEU A 15 -7.01 -5.89 -5.12
C LEU A 15 -7.81 -5.79 -6.42
N LEU A 16 -8.31 -6.91 -6.95
CA LEU A 16 -9.16 -6.93 -8.14
C LEU A 16 -10.55 -6.35 -7.91
N ALA A 17 -11.03 -6.35 -6.67
CA ALA A 17 -12.30 -5.75 -6.28
C ALA A 17 -12.22 -4.22 -6.07
N VAL A 18 -11.05 -3.60 -6.24
CA VAL A 18 -10.90 -2.15 -6.10
C VAL A 18 -11.57 -1.43 -7.27
N GLU A 19 -12.53 -0.57 -6.94
CA GLU A 19 -13.20 0.29 -7.92
C GLU A 19 -12.65 1.72 -7.84
N TRP A 20 -12.27 2.28 -8.99
CA TRP A 20 -11.96 3.70 -9.09
C TRP A 20 -13.24 4.51 -9.25
N ASP A 21 -13.71 5.05 -8.14
CA ASP A 21 -14.84 5.99 -8.08
C ASP A 21 -14.31 7.41 -7.80
N ARG A 22 -14.45 8.29 -8.79
CA ARG A 22 -14.00 9.68 -8.72
C ARG A 22 -14.75 10.49 -7.67
N ASP A 23 -16.07 10.30 -7.55
CA ASP A 23 -16.90 11.06 -6.63
C ASP A 23 -16.59 10.63 -5.19
N ALA A 24 -16.42 9.31 -4.97
CA ALA A 24 -15.94 8.79 -3.71
C ALA A 24 -14.52 9.28 -3.38
N ALA A 25 -13.61 9.32 -4.36
CA ALA A 25 -12.25 9.81 -4.17
C ALA A 25 -12.22 11.29 -3.78
N PHE A 26 -13.11 12.10 -4.35
CA PHE A 26 -13.27 13.51 -3.99
C PHE A 26 -13.84 13.67 -2.58
N ALA A 27 -14.92 12.96 -2.26
CA ALA A 27 -15.55 12.98 -0.93
C ALA A 27 -14.57 12.56 0.17
N HIS A 28 -13.67 11.62 -0.12
CA HIS A 28 -12.67 11.11 0.82
C HIS A 28 -11.26 11.71 0.66
N GLN A 29 -11.12 12.87 0.00
CA GLN A 29 -9.80 13.42 -0.35
C GLN A 29 -8.87 13.59 0.87
N ARG A 30 -9.42 13.91 2.06
CA ARG A 30 -8.62 14.19 3.26
C ARG A 30 -8.15 12.90 3.93
N SER A 31 -9.05 11.93 4.11
CA SER A 31 -8.71 10.60 4.60
C SER A 31 -7.73 9.90 3.67
N ARG A 32 -7.92 9.98 2.34
CA ARG A 32 -6.95 9.46 1.35
C ARG A 32 -5.57 10.08 1.51
N ALA A 33 -5.47 11.40 1.72
CA ALA A 33 -4.19 12.05 1.98
C ALA A 33 -3.56 11.61 3.33
N ARG A 34 -4.36 11.35 4.37
CA ARG A 34 -3.87 10.79 5.63
C ARG A 34 -3.33 9.37 5.43
N LEU A 35 -4.08 8.53 4.73
CA LEU A 35 -3.72 7.14 4.43
C LEU A 35 -2.43 7.04 3.61
N ALA A 36 -2.26 7.88 2.58
CA ALA A 36 -1.02 7.96 1.82
C ALA A 36 0.19 8.39 2.69
N ARG A 37 -0.01 9.31 3.64
CA ARG A 37 1.05 9.70 4.59
C ARG A 37 1.41 8.55 5.53
N GLU A 38 0.42 7.80 6.01
CA GLU A 38 0.62 6.65 6.88
C GLU A 38 1.28 5.48 6.15
N PHE A 39 0.90 5.21 4.89
CA PHE A 39 1.56 4.26 4.01
C PHE A 39 3.06 4.58 3.86
N LEU A 40 3.40 5.83 3.53
CA LEU A 40 4.79 6.27 3.43
C LEU A 40 5.53 6.13 4.77
N ARG A 41 4.87 6.42 5.89
CA ARG A 41 5.46 6.28 7.23
C ARG A 41 5.77 4.82 7.56
N ARG A 42 4.80 3.91 7.40
CA ARG A 42 4.96 2.50 7.74
C ARG A 42 5.95 1.79 6.82
N THR A 43 5.88 2.02 5.52
CA THR A 43 6.86 1.46 4.58
C THR A 43 8.27 1.99 4.85
N ALA A 44 8.42 3.25 5.30
CA ALA A 44 9.73 3.78 5.67
C ALA A 44 10.27 3.12 6.95
N GLN A 45 9.42 2.87 7.95
CA GLN A 45 9.81 2.14 9.16
C GLN A 45 10.27 0.71 8.82
N TRP A 46 9.51 0.02 7.97
CA TRP A 46 9.89 -1.30 7.49
C TRP A 46 11.19 -1.27 6.69
N ALA A 47 11.33 -0.36 5.74
CA ALA A 47 12.53 -0.23 4.92
C ALA A 47 13.80 -0.05 5.79
N VAL A 48 13.73 0.78 6.83
CA VAL A 48 14.83 0.95 7.79
C VAL A 48 15.09 -0.35 8.57
N ALA A 49 14.04 -1.03 9.01
CA ALA A 49 14.19 -2.23 9.83
C ALA A 49 14.79 -3.43 9.08
N VAL A 50 14.53 -3.54 7.78
CA VAL A 50 14.98 -4.67 6.95
C VAL A 50 16.13 -4.30 6.00
N GLY A 51 16.66 -3.08 6.09
CA GLY A 51 17.76 -2.61 5.24
C GLY A 51 17.37 -2.40 3.76
N ALA A 52 16.10 -2.09 3.50
CA ALA A 52 15.53 -1.87 2.18
C ALA A 52 15.29 -0.37 1.88
N GLU A 53 16.09 0.53 2.44
CA GLU A 53 15.94 1.98 2.22
C GLU A 53 16.21 2.37 0.76
N ARG A 54 17.10 1.65 0.08
CA ARG A 54 17.38 1.86 -1.34
C ARG A 54 16.19 1.37 -2.18
N GLY A 55 15.51 2.32 -2.82
CA GLY A 55 14.33 2.03 -3.65
C GLY A 55 13.00 2.29 -2.96
N TRP A 56 13.00 2.69 -1.68
CA TRP A 56 11.81 3.17 -1.00
C TRP A 56 11.18 4.38 -1.75
N PRO A 57 9.84 4.49 -1.88
CA PRO A 57 8.79 3.64 -1.29
C PRO A 57 8.39 2.42 -2.12
N ALA A 58 9.12 2.10 -3.20
CA ALA A 58 8.80 1.03 -4.13
C ALA A 58 9.62 -0.26 -3.89
N SER A 59 10.40 -0.31 -2.81
CA SER A 59 11.22 -1.46 -2.45
C SER A 59 10.35 -2.67 -2.09
N ASP A 60 10.72 -3.87 -2.56
CA ASP A 60 10.05 -5.11 -2.20
C ASP A 60 10.38 -5.50 -0.74
N LEU A 61 9.53 -5.05 0.19
CA LEU A 61 9.69 -5.33 1.62
C LEU A 61 9.56 -6.82 1.92
N ALA A 62 8.79 -7.57 1.13
CA ALA A 62 8.56 -8.97 1.39
C ALA A 62 9.83 -9.79 1.14
N ALA A 63 10.50 -9.54 0.01
CA ALA A 63 11.79 -10.13 -0.31
C ALA A 63 12.87 -9.75 0.70
N ALA A 64 12.82 -8.54 1.28
CA ALA A 64 13.76 -8.12 2.32
C ALA A 64 13.51 -8.80 3.68
N VAL A 65 12.26 -9.13 4.02
CA VAL A 65 11.92 -9.91 5.23
C VAL A 65 12.31 -11.39 5.06
N SER A 66 11.98 -11.96 3.90
CA SER A 66 12.24 -13.36 3.58
C SER A 66 12.55 -13.51 2.08
N PRO A 67 13.83 -13.65 1.70
CA PRO A 67 14.23 -13.83 0.30
C PRO A 67 13.62 -15.06 -0.38
N ASP A 68 13.23 -16.07 0.41
CA ASP A 68 12.62 -17.31 -0.08
C ASP A 68 11.10 -17.17 -0.34
N VAL A 69 10.49 -16.00 -0.07
CA VAL A 69 9.07 -15.79 -0.38
C VAL A 69 8.88 -15.84 -1.89
N SER A 70 8.01 -16.74 -2.33
CA SER A 70 7.70 -16.92 -3.74
C SER A 70 6.20 -17.06 -3.90
N VAL A 71 5.64 -16.25 -4.79
CA VAL A 71 4.24 -16.28 -5.20
C VAL A 71 4.20 -16.73 -6.65
N ASP A 72 3.24 -17.61 -6.97
CA ASP A 72 3.03 -18.09 -8.33
C ASP A 72 2.93 -16.90 -9.32
N PRO A 73 3.81 -16.82 -10.34
CA PRO A 73 3.71 -15.80 -11.38
C PRO A 73 2.36 -15.76 -12.07
N ALA A 74 1.66 -16.90 -12.23
CA ALA A 74 0.33 -16.95 -12.82
C ALA A 74 -0.73 -16.28 -11.92
N LEU A 75 -0.53 -16.30 -10.61
CA LEU A 75 -1.38 -15.56 -9.67
C LEU A 75 -1.13 -14.05 -9.76
N LEU A 76 0.13 -13.63 -9.85
CA LEU A 76 0.50 -12.22 -10.00
C LEU A 76 0.04 -11.65 -11.34
N ALA A 77 0.10 -12.44 -12.42
CA ALA A 77 -0.37 -12.05 -13.75
C ALA A 77 -1.88 -11.72 -13.78
N LYS A 78 -2.67 -12.14 -12.79
CA LYS A 78 -4.07 -11.70 -12.68
C LYS A 78 -4.19 -10.21 -12.36
N LEU A 79 -3.16 -9.62 -11.76
CA LEU A 79 -3.10 -8.18 -11.49
C LEU A 79 -2.62 -7.37 -12.70
N ASP A 80 -2.09 -8.04 -13.73
CA ASP A 80 -1.79 -7.39 -15.00
C ASP A 80 -3.11 -7.08 -15.70
N LEU A 81 -3.38 -5.79 -15.81
CA LEU A 81 -4.60 -5.26 -16.41
C LEU A 81 -4.47 -5.22 -17.94
N ASP A 82 -5.57 -5.50 -18.64
CA ASP A 82 -5.66 -5.29 -20.10
C ASP A 82 -5.47 -3.79 -20.43
N GLU A 83 -4.90 -3.47 -21.59
CA GLU A 83 -4.52 -2.10 -21.97
C GLU A 83 -5.69 -1.11 -21.91
N THR A 84 -6.92 -1.60 -22.07
CA THR A 84 -8.17 -0.84 -21.95
C THR A 84 -8.49 -0.37 -20.52
N SER A 85 -7.98 -1.08 -19.51
CA SER A 85 -8.14 -0.78 -18.08
C SER A 85 -7.02 0.08 -17.49
N SER A 86 -5.94 0.32 -18.24
CA SER A 86 -4.82 1.22 -17.86
C SER A 86 -5.28 2.65 -17.53
N ASN A 87 -6.38 3.09 -18.14
CA ASN A 87 -6.97 4.42 -17.90
C ASN A 87 -7.90 4.47 -16.68
N LEU A 88 -8.21 3.32 -16.06
CA LEU A 88 -9.17 3.18 -14.96
C LEU A 88 -8.50 2.84 -13.62
N PHE A 89 -7.27 2.29 -13.63
CA PHE A 89 -6.54 1.95 -12.42
C PHE A 89 -5.33 2.86 -12.21
N PRO A 90 -5.42 3.82 -11.28
CA PRO A 90 -4.27 4.65 -10.96
C PRO A 90 -3.22 3.92 -10.12
N VAL A 91 -3.44 2.70 -9.65
CA VAL A 91 -2.48 1.96 -8.80
C VAL A 91 -1.22 1.59 -9.59
N PRO A 92 0.01 1.96 -9.14
CA PRO A 92 1.25 1.63 -9.87
C PRO A 92 1.40 0.12 -10.04
N SER A 93 1.73 -0.34 -11.25
CA SER A 93 1.74 -1.77 -11.58
C SER A 93 2.68 -2.60 -10.69
N GLU A 94 3.70 -1.99 -10.09
CA GLU A 94 4.60 -2.68 -9.17
C GLU A 94 4.02 -2.91 -7.77
N ILE A 95 3.04 -2.11 -7.31
CA ILE A 95 2.61 -2.15 -5.90
C ILE A 95 1.70 -3.33 -5.61
N GLY A 96 0.83 -3.72 -6.56
CA GLY A 96 -0.05 -4.88 -6.42
C GLY A 96 0.74 -6.16 -6.11
N PRO A 97 1.73 -6.52 -6.95
CA PRO A 97 2.61 -7.67 -6.68
C PRO A 97 3.34 -7.58 -5.34
N GLN A 98 3.78 -6.39 -4.91
CA GLN A 98 4.44 -6.23 -3.61
C GLN A 98 3.51 -6.51 -2.43
N ILE A 99 2.26 -6.00 -2.48
CA ILE A 99 1.24 -6.26 -1.47
C ILE A 99 0.93 -7.77 -1.40
N VAL A 100 0.83 -8.44 -2.55
CA VAL A 100 0.55 -9.89 -2.60
C VAL A 100 1.72 -10.70 -2.03
N ARG A 101 2.97 -10.37 -2.40
CA ARG A 101 4.15 -11.02 -1.81
C ARG A 101 4.25 -10.79 -0.32
N TRP A 102 3.84 -9.62 0.16
CA TRP A 102 3.77 -9.34 1.59
C TRP A 102 2.73 -10.22 2.29
N ALA A 103 1.52 -10.33 1.74
CA ALA A 103 0.47 -11.20 2.27
C ALA A 103 0.92 -12.68 2.32
N ALA A 104 1.69 -13.12 1.33
CA ALA A 104 2.29 -14.45 1.26
C ALA A 104 3.27 -14.77 2.41
N LEU A 105 3.75 -13.77 3.16
CA LEU A 105 4.57 -13.99 4.36
C LEU A 105 3.74 -14.46 5.56
N GLY A 106 2.41 -14.38 5.50
CA GLY A 106 1.52 -14.73 6.62
C GLY A 106 1.91 -13.99 7.91
N ASP A 107 2.03 -14.72 9.01
CA ASP A 107 2.38 -14.14 10.32
C ASP A 107 3.88 -13.85 10.51
N LEU A 108 4.75 -14.24 9.56
CA LEU A 108 6.20 -14.09 9.71
C LEU A 108 6.66 -12.65 10.03
N PRO A 109 6.14 -11.59 9.37
CA PRO A 109 6.55 -10.22 9.67
C PRO A 109 6.22 -9.84 11.11
N ARG A 110 5.04 -10.25 11.60
CA ARG A 110 4.59 -9.99 12.98
C ARG A 110 5.42 -10.76 14.01
N GLN A 111 5.80 -11.99 13.69
CA GLN A 111 6.66 -12.80 14.57
C GLN A 111 8.05 -12.20 14.71
N ARG A 112 8.63 -11.67 13.61
CA ARG A 112 9.99 -11.11 13.59
C ARG A 112 10.06 -9.65 14.04
N PHE A 113 9.02 -8.88 13.79
CA PHE A 113 8.95 -7.45 14.09
C PHE A 113 7.58 -7.07 14.72
N PRO A 114 7.29 -7.55 15.95
CA PRO A 114 5.98 -7.38 16.58
C PRO A 114 5.58 -5.92 16.85
N GLN A 115 6.56 -5.01 16.87
CA GLN A 115 6.34 -3.58 17.05
C GLN A 115 5.85 -2.86 15.79
N PHE A 116 5.95 -3.48 14.60
CA PHE A 116 5.54 -2.85 13.36
C PHE A 116 4.17 -3.31 12.90
N LEU A 117 3.36 -2.33 12.49
CA LEU A 117 2.09 -2.57 11.85
C LEU A 117 2.30 -2.95 10.38
N ASP A 118 1.27 -3.54 9.78
CA ASP A 118 1.29 -3.86 8.35
C ASP A 118 1.58 -2.58 7.51
N PRO A 119 2.58 -2.62 6.60
CA PRO A 119 2.99 -1.47 5.80
C PRO A 119 1.97 -1.08 4.73
N TYR A 120 1.16 -2.02 4.25
CA TYR A 120 0.26 -1.86 3.11
C TYR A 120 -1.20 -1.64 3.53
N GLU A 121 -1.58 -1.93 4.78
CA GLU A 121 -2.94 -1.67 5.28
C GLU A 121 -3.44 -0.24 5.00
N PRO A 122 -2.67 0.85 5.21
CA PRO A 122 -3.16 2.18 4.88
C PRO A 122 -3.45 2.36 3.38
N LEU A 123 -2.73 1.63 2.52
CA LEU A 123 -2.93 1.70 1.10
C LEU A 123 -4.17 0.91 0.65
N LEU A 124 -4.46 -0.22 1.31
CA LEU A 124 -5.69 -0.97 1.09
C LEU A 124 -6.93 -0.18 1.51
N GLU A 125 -6.86 0.55 2.62
CA GLU A 125 -7.90 1.49 3.04
C GLU A 125 -8.05 2.67 2.07
N LEU A 126 -6.94 3.13 1.48
CA LEU A 126 -6.98 4.18 0.45
C LEU A 126 -7.73 3.69 -0.78
N PHE A 127 -7.48 2.46 -1.21
CA PHE A 127 -8.16 1.84 -2.34
C PHE A 127 -9.66 1.67 -2.10
N ALA A 128 -10.06 1.30 -0.88
CA ALA A 128 -11.46 1.22 -0.49
C ALA A 128 -12.20 2.57 -0.53
N ARG A 129 -11.47 3.69 -0.52
CA ARG A 129 -12.01 5.06 -0.52
C ARG A 129 -11.94 5.72 -1.89
N GLY A 130 -12.34 5.01 -2.94
CA GLY A 130 -12.35 5.54 -4.31
C GLY A 130 -11.09 5.25 -5.13
N GLY A 131 -10.38 4.16 -4.81
CA GLY A 131 -9.33 3.56 -5.64
C GLY A 131 -7.92 4.16 -5.50
N GLY A 132 -7.07 4.01 -6.51
CA GLY A 132 -5.59 4.15 -6.45
C GLY A 132 -4.94 5.54 -6.35
N TYR A 133 -3.67 5.62 -6.72
CA TYR A 133 -2.89 6.86 -6.75
C TYR A 133 -1.83 6.81 -7.85
N ALA A 134 -1.64 7.87 -8.62
CA ALA A 134 -0.53 7.92 -9.57
C ALA A 134 0.78 8.30 -8.87
N ARG A 135 1.92 7.88 -9.42
CA ARG A 135 3.24 8.36 -8.97
C ARG A 135 3.68 9.54 -9.85
N ALA A 136 3.89 10.69 -9.21
CA ALA A 136 4.52 11.85 -9.83
C ALA A 136 5.93 12.08 -9.25
N PRO A 137 6.79 12.89 -9.88
CA PRO A 137 8.16 13.10 -9.40
C PRO A 137 8.21 13.60 -7.94
N GLY A 138 8.60 12.70 -7.03
CA GLY A 138 8.75 13.01 -5.60
C GLY A 138 7.45 13.05 -4.79
N GLU A 139 6.31 12.64 -5.37
CA GLU A 139 5.01 12.66 -4.70
C GLU A 139 4.09 11.51 -5.13
N LEU A 140 3.09 11.25 -4.29
CA LEU A 140 1.94 10.41 -4.64
C LEU A 140 0.79 11.35 -5.01
N ASP A 141 0.30 11.23 -6.23
CA ASP A 141 -0.84 11.99 -6.74
C ASP A 141 -2.13 11.20 -6.51
N LEU A 142 -3.05 11.79 -5.76
CA LEU A 142 -4.34 11.19 -5.38
C LEU A 142 -5.50 11.72 -6.23
N GLY A 143 -5.22 12.48 -7.30
CA GLY A 143 -6.18 13.11 -8.21
C GLY A 143 -6.73 14.45 -7.70
N PHE A 144 -7.05 14.53 -6.41
CA PHE A 144 -7.56 15.76 -5.75
C PHE A 144 -6.59 16.35 -4.73
N GLY A 145 -5.35 15.86 -4.72
CA GLY A 145 -4.29 16.33 -3.86
C GLY A 145 -3.06 15.43 -3.99
N SER A 146 -1.92 15.91 -3.52
CA SER A 146 -0.68 15.12 -3.54
C SER A 146 -0.03 15.02 -2.16
N VAL A 147 0.75 13.96 -1.98
CA VAL A 147 1.53 13.72 -0.76
C VAL A 147 3.01 13.58 -1.11
N PRO A 148 3.89 14.48 -0.63
CA PRO A 148 5.31 14.45 -1.00
C PRO A 148 6.00 13.25 -0.35
N ILE A 149 6.76 12.44 -1.10
CA ILE A 149 7.42 11.23 -0.60
C ILE A 149 8.42 11.56 0.52
N ARG A 150 9.29 12.57 0.30
CA ARG A 150 10.38 13.02 1.22
C ARG A 150 11.44 11.94 1.46
N LYS A 151 12.35 12.16 2.42
CA LYS A 151 13.42 11.20 2.77
C LYS A 151 12.88 10.09 3.67
N VAL A 152 13.32 8.86 3.45
CA VAL A 152 12.95 7.67 4.25
C VAL A 152 13.15 7.90 5.76
N ALA A 153 14.32 8.40 6.17
CA ALA A 153 14.63 8.66 7.58
C ALA A 153 13.68 9.69 8.21
N ALA A 154 13.27 10.71 7.45
CA ALA A 154 12.32 11.71 7.93
C ALA A 154 10.89 11.16 8.01
N ARG A 155 10.54 10.18 7.17
CA ARG A 155 9.23 9.52 7.19
C ARG A 155 9.12 8.51 8.32
N ALA A 156 10.16 7.73 8.56
CA ALA A 156 10.17 6.67 9.59
C ALA A 156 9.98 7.20 11.02
N THR A 157 10.33 8.47 11.27
CA THR A 157 10.26 9.12 12.59
C THR A 157 8.96 9.89 12.85
N LEU A 158 8.07 9.99 11.87
CA LEU A 158 6.79 10.68 12.07
C LEU A 158 5.91 9.92 13.07
N ALA A 159 5.05 10.65 13.77
CA ALA A 159 4.00 10.07 14.60
C ALA A 159 3.00 9.29 13.74
N ALA A 160 2.43 8.23 14.32
CA ALA A 160 1.36 7.47 13.68
C ALA A 160 0.12 8.34 13.47
N LEU A 161 -0.52 8.18 12.31
CA LEU A 161 -1.81 8.77 12.04
C LEU A 161 -2.89 7.69 12.22
N PRO A 162 -4.03 8.00 12.85
CA PRO A 162 -5.12 7.05 13.00
C PRO A 162 -5.71 6.73 11.62
N ILE A 163 -5.98 5.44 11.40
CA ILE A 163 -6.56 4.93 10.14
C ILE A 163 -7.82 4.10 10.38
N ASP A 164 -8.36 4.09 11.60
CA ASP A 164 -9.66 3.48 11.84
C ASP A 164 -10.77 4.27 11.14
N ALA A 165 -11.82 3.56 10.73
CA ALA A 165 -12.91 4.13 9.94
C ALA A 165 -13.49 5.40 10.56
N ALA A 166 -13.75 5.42 11.87
CA ALA A 166 -14.32 6.57 12.56
C ALA A 166 -13.41 7.82 12.44
N SER A 167 -12.10 7.66 12.62
CA SER A 167 -11.14 8.77 12.49
C SER A 167 -11.00 9.31 11.07
N LEU A 168 -11.19 8.46 10.07
CA LEU A 168 -11.10 8.80 8.66
C LEU A 168 -12.39 9.48 8.19
N ASP A 169 -13.55 8.94 8.59
CA ASP A 169 -14.86 9.50 8.25
C ASP A 169 -15.03 10.88 8.89
N ALA A 170 -14.64 11.04 10.16
CA ALA A 170 -14.64 12.33 10.83
C ALA A 170 -13.81 13.37 10.06
N LEU A 171 -12.63 12.99 9.58
CA LEU A 171 -11.76 13.89 8.81
C LEU A 171 -12.39 14.35 7.49
N ASP A 172 -13.16 13.47 6.84
CA ASP A 172 -13.85 13.79 5.59
C ASP A 172 -15.07 14.70 5.82
N GLN A 173 -15.70 14.67 7.01
CA GLN A 173 -16.82 15.54 7.38
C GLN A 173 -16.41 16.94 7.88
N GLU A 174 -15.14 17.16 8.23
CA GLU A 174 -14.63 18.47 8.68
C GLU A 174 -14.55 19.51 7.53
N GLY A 175 -15.06 19.21 6.33
CA GLY A 175 -14.73 19.90 5.08
C GLY A 175 -15.88 20.51 4.31
#